data_AF-A0A376YAP3-F1
#
_entry.id   AF-A0A376YAP3-F1
#
_cell.length_a   1.000
_cell.length_b   1.000
_cell.length_c   1.000
_cell.angle_alpha   90.00
_cell.angle_beta   90.00
_cell.angle_gamma   90.00
#
_symmetry.space_group_name_H-M   'P 1'
#
loop_
_entity.id
_entity.type
_entity.pdbx_description
1 polymer ?
#
loop_
_entity_poly.entity_id
_entity_poly.type
_entity_poly.pdbx_seq_one_letter_code
_entity_poly.pdbx_strand_id
1 'polypeptide(L)'
;MWRFTAELFDADEIDIALSEEGIAVDPRTLRAAWEAEVFAGINEATLNVPQEQAYRTGGKKGLHTEHLGPMLAEMQYLQRVLPGQQW
;
A
#
# COMPACT_ATOMS: atom_id res chain seq x y z
N MET A 1 8.54 7.62 5.45
CA MET A 1 7.22 7.02 5.18
C MET A 1 6.50 7.70 4.02
N TRP A 2 6.44 9.03 3.97
CA TRP A 2 5.71 9.79 2.95
C TRP A 2 5.93 9.33 1.49
N ARG A 3 7.19 9.07 1.08
CA ARG A 3 7.49 8.61 -0.28
C ARG A 3 6.70 7.39 -0.78
N PHE A 4 6.16 6.56 0.12
CA PHE A 4 5.37 5.37 -0.18
C PHE A 4 3.86 5.63 -0.30
N THR A 5 3.37 6.83 0.04
CA THR A 5 1.93 7.15 -0.05
C THR A 5 1.44 7.27 -1.50
N ALA A 6 2.34 7.36 -2.48
CA ALA A 6 1.98 7.36 -3.90
C ALA A 6 1.26 6.07 -4.30
N GLU A 7 1.72 4.92 -3.81
CA GLU A 7 1.15 3.60 -4.14
C GLU A 7 -0.29 3.44 -3.65
N LEU A 8 -0.75 4.20 -2.65
CA LEU A 8 -2.14 4.19 -2.17
C LEU A 8 -3.13 4.64 -3.25
N PHE A 9 -2.66 5.40 -4.24
CA PHE A 9 -3.47 6.01 -5.29
C PHE A 9 -3.05 5.57 -6.70
N ASP A 10 -2.22 4.52 -6.77
CA ASP A 10 -1.74 3.94 -8.01
C ASP A 10 -2.77 2.93 -8.54
N ALA A 11 -3.41 3.28 -9.66
CA ALA A 11 -4.36 2.43 -10.34
C ALA A 11 -3.68 1.69 -11.49
N ASP A 12 -3.71 0.36 -11.46
CA ASP A 12 -3.28 -0.48 -12.58
C ASP A 12 -4.47 -0.93 -13.43
N GLU A 13 -4.19 -1.74 -14.45
CA GLU A 13 -5.20 -2.21 -15.39
C GLU A 13 -6.28 -3.06 -14.71
N ILE A 14 -5.95 -3.76 -13.62
CA ILE A 14 -6.90 -4.58 -12.86
C ILE A 14 -7.86 -3.66 -12.10
N ASP A 15 -7.34 -2.64 -11.43
CA ASP A 15 -8.19 -1.69 -10.69
C ASP A 15 -9.15 -0.96 -11.63
N ILE A 16 -8.64 -0.50 -12.79
CA ILE A 16 -9.43 0.26 -13.76
C ILE A 16 -10.55 -0.61 -14.31
N ALA A 17 -10.24 -1.82 -14.80
CA ALA A 17 -11.23 -2.72 -15.37
C ALA A 17 -12.33 -3.07 -14.35
N LEU A 18 -11.95 -3.44 -13.13
CA LEU A 18 -12.92 -3.80 -12.10
C LEU A 18 -13.70 -2.60 -11.56
N SER A 19 -13.12 -1.39 -11.58
CA SER A 19 -13.84 -0.17 -11.22
C SER A 19 -14.88 0.22 -12.27
N GLU A 20 -14.62 -0.01 -13.55
CA GLU A 20 -15.58 0.22 -14.64
C GLU A 20 -16.79 -0.73 -14.54
N GLU A 21 -16.57 -1.94 -14.02
CA GLU A 21 -17.64 -2.90 -13.72
C GLU A 21 -18.36 -2.63 -12.38
N GLY A 22 -17.92 -1.63 -11.61
CA GLY A 22 -18.49 -1.32 -10.29
C GLY A 22 -18.18 -2.36 -9.20
N ILE A 23 -17.13 -3.17 -9.41
CA ILE A 23 -16.69 -4.22 -8.49
C ILE A 23 -15.61 -3.68 -7.53
N ALA A 24 -14.59 -3.03 -8.09
CA ALA A 24 -13.50 -2.43 -7.33
C ALA A 24 -13.68 -0.90 -7.23
N VAL A 25 -12.87 -0.28 -6.38
CA VAL A 25 -12.74 1.17 -6.31
C VAL A 25 -11.47 1.55 -7.05
N ASP A 26 -11.55 2.50 -7.98
CA ASP A 26 -10.36 3.14 -8.56
C ASP A 26 -9.57 3.88 -7.45
N PRO A 27 -8.34 3.45 -7.10
CA PRO A 27 -7.55 4.04 -6.01
C PRO A 27 -7.30 5.53 -6.19
N ARG A 28 -7.29 6.05 -7.42
CA ARG A 28 -7.07 7.49 -7.70
C ARG A 28 -8.16 8.35 -7.08
N THR A 29 -9.39 7.82 -7.00
CA THR A 29 -10.56 8.52 -6.43
C THR A 29 -10.48 8.66 -4.91
N LEU A 30 -9.68 7.83 -4.24
CA LEU A 30 -9.52 7.86 -2.78
C LEU A 30 -8.64 9.01 -2.29
N ARG A 31 -7.86 9.62 -3.18
CA ARG A 31 -6.87 10.65 -2.82
C ARG A 31 -7.48 11.83 -2.08
N ALA A 32 -8.57 12.40 -2.58
CA ALA A 32 -9.17 13.59 -1.99
C ALA A 32 -9.64 13.35 -0.55
N ALA A 33 -10.30 12.22 -0.30
CA ALA A 33 -10.79 11.86 1.03
C ALA A 33 -9.62 11.56 2.00
N TRP A 34 -8.61 10.82 1.53
CA TRP A 34 -7.42 10.53 2.33
C TRP A 34 -6.61 11.79 2.67
N GLU A 35 -6.41 12.70 1.71
CA GLU A 35 -5.68 13.95 1.93
C GLU A 35 -6.43 14.84 2.94
N ALA A 36 -7.76 14.91 2.84
CA ALA A 36 -8.57 15.66 3.81
C ALA A 36 -8.36 15.18 5.25
N GLU A 37 -8.44 13.86 5.47
CA GLU A 37 -8.25 13.25 6.80
C GLU A 37 -6.81 13.40 7.29
N VAL A 38 -5.83 13.00 6.47
CA VAL A 38 -4.43 12.96 6.89
C VAL A 38 -3.86 14.37 7.08
N PHE A 39 -4.22 15.33 6.23
CA PHE A 39 -3.72 16.70 6.39
C PHE A 39 -4.36 17.37 7.61
N ALA A 40 -5.64 17.11 7.88
CA ALA A 40 -6.30 17.57 9.10
C ALA A 40 -5.58 17.02 10.34
N GLY A 41 -5.35 15.70 10.41
CA GLY A 41 -4.67 15.07 11.54
C GLY A 41 -3.22 15.54 11.74
N ILE A 42 -2.46 15.72 10.66
CA ILE A 42 -1.09 16.28 10.73
C ILE A 42 -1.12 17.70 11.30
N ASN A 43 -2.05 18.54 10.83
CA ASN A 43 -2.18 19.92 11.30
C ASN A 43 -2.66 20.01 12.75
N GLU A 44 -3.64 19.18 13.15
CA GLU A 44 -4.10 19.07 14.54
C GLU A 44 -2.94 18.67 15.48
N ALA A 45 -2.06 17.78 15.01
CA ALA A 45 -0.85 17.38 15.72
C ALA A 45 0.25 18.48 15.74
N THR A 46 0.01 19.67 15.19
CA THR A 46 0.98 20.78 15.04
C THR A 46 2.22 20.41 14.22
N LEU A 47 2.06 19.47 13.28
CA LEU A 47 3.12 19.01 12.38
C LEU A 47 2.92 19.58 10.97
N ASN A 48 3.95 19.43 10.14
CA ASN A 48 3.92 19.87 8.74
C ASN A 48 3.75 18.68 7.81
N VAL A 49 2.90 18.84 6.79
CA VAL A 49 2.80 17.89 5.67
C VAL A 49 4.12 17.92 4.89
N PRO A 50 4.77 16.76 4.63
CA PRO A 50 6.00 16.74 3.85
C PRO A 50 5.80 17.29 2.43
N GLN A 51 6.70 18.17 1.99
CA GLN A 51 6.67 18.78 0.65
C GLN A 51 7.25 17.86 -0.44
N GLU A 52 7.98 16.81 -0.05
CA GLU A 52 8.50 15.80 -0.96
C GLU A 52 7.32 15.12 -1.67
N GLN A 53 7.34 15.11 -3.01
CA GLN A 53 6.35 14.33 -3.76
C GLN A 53 6.58 12.85 -3.51
N ALA A 54 5.52 12.13 -3.16
CA ALA A 54 5.60 10.68 -3.05
C ALA A 54 5.78 10.06 -4.44
N TYR A 55 6.65 9.03 -4.54
CA TYR A 55 7.05 8.47 -5.84
C TYR A 55 7.26 6.95 -5.84
N ARG A 56 7.28 6.30 -4.67
CA ARG A 56 7.54 4.85 -4.58
C ARG A 56 6.24 4.09 -4.82
N THR A 57 6.31 3.14 -5.74
CA THR A 57 5.31 2.10 -6.05
C THR A 57 6.06 0.78 -6.35
N GLY A 58 5.35 -0.33 -6.42
CA GLY A 58 5.86 -1.62 -6.92
C GLY A 58 5.39 -2.83 -6.12
N GLY A 59 4.94 -2.63 -4.88
CA GLY A 59 4.46 -3.69 -4.00
C GLY A 59 3.31 -4.48 -4.62
N LYS A 60 2.35 -3.82 -5.29
CA LYS A 60 1.25 -4.51 -6.02
C LYS A 60 1.74 -5.44 -7.13
N LYS A 61 2.93 -5.19 -7.67
CA LYS A 61 3.55 -5.95 -8.77
C LYS A 61 4.62 -6.92 -8.28
N GLY A 62 4.68 -7.21 -6.98
CA GLY A 62 5.69 -8.10 -6.39
C GLY A 62 7.09 -7.47 -6.26
N LEU A 63 7.23 -6.17 -6.52
CA LEU A 63 8.49 -5.43 -6.43
C LEU A 63 8.59 -4.74 -5.07
N HIS A 64 8.91 -5.53 -4.05
CA HIS A 64 8.95 -5.05 -2.67
C HIS A 64 10.31 -4.45 -2.28
N THR A 65 10.33 -3.78 -1.13
CA THR A 65 11.57 -3.39 -0.47
C THR A 65 12.32 -4.63 0.03
N GLU A 66 13.57 -4.43 0.42
CA GLU A 66 14.41 -5.43 1.08
C GLU A 66 13.82 -5.98 2.39
N HIS A 67 12.78 -5.33 2.93
CA HIS A 67 12.14 -5.72 4.18
C HIS A 67 11.24 -6.95 4.06
N LEU A 68 10.60 -7.19 2.90
CA LEU A 68 9.61 -8.26 2.81
C LEU A 68 10.25 -9.65 2.83
N GLY A 69 11.44 -9.81 2.23
CA GLY A 69 12.13 -11.11 2.15
C GLY A 69 12.38 -11.74 3.53
N PRO A 70 13.08 -11.04 4.45
CA PRO A 70 13.29 -11.53 5.82
C PRO A 70 11.97 -11.74 6.59
N MET A 71 10.99 -10.86 6.43
CA MET A 71 9.69 -10.97 7.09
C MET A 71 8.97 -12.27 6.70
N LEU A 72 8.96 -12.61 5.40
CA LEU A 72 8.38 -13.87 4.93
C LEU A 72 9.20 -15.09 5.35
N ALA A 73 10.53 -14.97 5.41
CA ALA A 73 11.40 -16.05 5.87
C ALA A 73 11.08 -16.43 7.33
N GLU A 74 10.87 -15.44 8.20
CA GLU A 74 10.45 -15.65 9.58
C GLU A 74 9.00 -16.18 9.66
N MET A 75 8.05 -15.50 9.02
CA MET A 75 6.63 -15.85 9.06
C MET A 75 6.35 -17.27 8.55
N GLN A 76 7.03 -17.68 7.49
CA GLN A 76 6.75 -18.93 6.79
C GLN A 76 7.63 -20.08 7.25
N TYR A 77 8.52 -19.88 8.24
CA TYR A 77 9.49 -20.89 8.65
C TYR A 77 8.86 -22.25 8.92
N LEU A 78 7.85 -22.33 9.81
CA LEU A 78 7.25 -23.61 10.20
C LEU A 78 6.54 -24.29 9.01
N GLN A 79 5.78 -23.54 8.21
CA GLN A 79 5.10 -24.07 7.02
C GLN A 79 6.11 -24.58 5.97
N ARG A 80 7.25 -23.91 5.79
CA ARG A 80 8.28 -24.37 4.85
C ARG A 80 9.05 -25.59 5.33
N VAL A 81 9.21 -25.76 6.65
CA VAL A 81 9.86 -26.94 7.23
C VAL A 81 8.91 -28.15 7.29
N LEU A 82 7.62 -27.93 7.59
CA LEU A 82 6.59 -28.97 7.73
C LEU A 82 5.37 -28.68 6.83
N PRO A 83 5.51 -28.78 5.49
CA PRO A 83 4.43 -28.44 4.56
C PRO A 83 3.30 -29.47 4.60
N GLY A 84 2.05 -29.02 4.40
CA GLY A 84 0.87 -29.89 4.27
C GLY A 84 0.29 -30.45 5.58
N GLN A 85 0.89 -30.08 6.72
CA GLN A 85 0.39 -30.49 8.03
C GLN A 85 -0.85 -29.69 8.45
N GLN A 86 -1.61 -30.26 9.40
CA GLN A 86 -2.75 -29.61 10.04
C GLN A 86 -2.31 -28.99 11.37
N TRP A 87 -2.73 -27.75 11.61
CA TRP A 87 -2.41 -26.98 12.81
C TRP A 87 -3.66 -26.24 13.28
#